data_AF-A0A1L3J8Q3-F1
#
_entry.id   AF-A0A1L3J8Q3-F1
#
_cell.length_a   1.000
_cell.length_b   1.000
_cell.length_c   1.000
_cell.angle_alpha   90.00
_cell.angle_beta   90.00
_cell.angle_gamma   90.00
#
_symmetry.space_group_name_H-M   'P 1'
#
loop_
_entity.id
_entity.type
_entity.pdbx_description
1 polymer ?
#
loop_
_entity_poly.entity_id
_entity_poly.type
_entity_poly.pdbx_seq_one_letter_code
_entity_poly.pdbx_strand_id
1 'polypeptide(L)'
;MQDKITALAEKYTLNWIIGNHDEALSRSFGGNIYEEMNVDGIILRHMAQRHETRPEISGHFHPKYRAKIRGRQINRVCALAAGNHLILPAFGALTGGMGANDAAIASACGMKSGDMAAAYMDANPRLITMQLYFT
;
A
#
# COMPACT_ATOMS: atom_id res chain seq x y z
N MET A 1 7.50 -13.13 -18.69
CA MET A 1 6.74 -12.67 -17.51
C MET A 1 5.33 -13.27 -17.53
N GLN A 2 4.63 -13.16 -18.66
CA GLN A 2 3.31 -13.76 -18.89
C GLN A 2 3.25 -15.26 -18.54
N ASP A 3 4.19 -16.08 -19.04
CA ASP A 3 4.21 -17.53 -18.74
C ASP A 3 4.31 -17.86 -17.24
N LYS A 4 5.04 -17.04 -16.47
CA LYS A 4 5.14 -17.21 -15.01
C LYS A 4 3.82 -16.87 -14.32
N ILE A 5 3.12 -15.83 -14.79
CA ILE A 5 1.82 -15.45 -14.26
C ILE A 5 0.77 -16.51 -14.60
N THR A 6 0.77 -17.02 -15.84
CA THR A 6 -0.11 -18.12 -16.25
C THR A 6 0.12 -19.37 -15.41
N ALA A 7 1.38 -19.78 -15.19
CA ALA A 7 1.69 -20.93 -14.35
C ALA A 7 1.27 -20.75 -12.86
N LEU A 8 1.25 -19.52 -12.36
CA LEU A 8 0.68 -19.22 -11.04
C LEU A 8 -0.85 -19.30 -11.06
N ALA A 9 -1.49 -18.79 -12.10
CA ALA A 9 -2.95 -18.84 -12.27
C ALA A 9 -3.48 -20.27 -12.41
N GLU A 10 -2.67 -21.21 -12.92
CA GLU A 10 -3.02 -22.64 -12.96
C GLU A 10 -3.04 -23.30 -11.58
N LYS A 11 -2.29 -22.76 -10.61
CA LYS A 11 -2.12 -23.35 -9.27
C LYS A 11 -2.88 -22.61 -8.18
N TYR A 12 -3.13 -21.33 -8.40
CA TYR A 12 -3.71 -20.42 -7.41
C TYR A 12 -4.79 -19.59 -8.06
N THR A 13 -5.83 -19.28 -7.29
CA THR A 13 -6.79 -18.25 -7.67
C THR A 13 -6.12 -16.88 -7.59
N LEU A 14 -5.82 -16.29 -8.75
CA LEU A 14 -5.31 -14.93 -8.83
C LEU A 14 -6.48 -13.97 -8.99
N ASN A 15 -6.55 -12.98 -8.10
CA ASN A 15 -7.47 -11.86 -8.20
C ASN A 15 -6.65 -10.59 -8.38
N TRP A 16 -6.84 -9.92 -9.51
CA TRP A 16 -6.18 -8.68 -9.88
C TRP A 16 -7.08 -7.50 -9.53
N ILE A 17 -6.58 -6.61 -8.71
CA ILE A 17 -7.24 -5.33 -8.41
C ILE A 17 -6.55 -4.28 -9.28
N ILE A 18 -7.28 -3.72 -10.24
CA ILE A 18 -6.69 -2.82 -11.24
C ILE A 18 -6.40 -1.45 -10.67
N GLY A 19 -5.25 -0.90 -11.06
CA GLY A 19 -4.86 0.46 -10.79
C GLY A 19 -4.94 1.37 -12.00
N ASN A 20 -4.61 2.65 -11.78
CA ASN A 20 -4.58 3.69 -12.80
C ASN A 20 -3.56 3.45 -13.94
N HIS A 21 -2.60 2.54 -13.76
CA HIS A 21 -1.65 2.15 -14.80
C HIS A 21 -2.11 0.92 -15.60
N ASP A 22 -3.20 0.29 -15.16
CA ASP A 22 -3.70 -0.98 -15.68
C ASP A 22 -4.86 -0.80 -16.67
N GLU A 23 -5.21 0.44 -17.03
CA GLU A 23 -6.32 0.77 -17.95
C GLU A 23 -6.22 0.07 -19.31
N ALA A 24 -5.02 -0.38 -19.69
CA ALA A 24 -4.74 -1.12 -20.92
C ALA A 24 -4.49 -2.63 -20.71
N LEU A 25 -4.70 -3.19 -19.53
CA LEU A 25 -4.53 -4.63 -19.30
C LEU A 25 -5.54 -5.40 -20.17
N SER A 26 -5.06 -5.87 -21.32
CA SER A 26 -5.74 -6.91 -22.07
C SER A 26 -5.99 -8.08 -21.12
N ARG A 27 -7.20 -8.64 -21.12
CA ARG A 27 -7.64 -9.80 -20.32
C ARG A 27 -6.88 -11.11 -20.63
N SER A 28 -5.66 -11.02 -21.16
CA SER A 28 -4.83 -12.12 -21.65
C SER A 28 -3.92 -12.73 -20.58
N PHE A 29 -3.94 -12.20 -19.36
CA PHE A 29 -3.25 -12.77 -18.20
C PHE A 29 -4.31 -13.49 -17.35
N GLY A 30 -4.13 -14.78 -17.06
CA GLY A 30 -5.09 -15.57 -16.30
C GLY A 30 -5.42 -14.98 -14.91
N GLY A 31 -6.59 -15.35 -14.38
CA GLY A 31 -7.11 -14.83 -13.11
C GLY A 31 -8.36 -13.95 -13.30
N ASN A 32 -8.91 -13.50 -12.18
CA ASN A 32 -10.09 -12.63 -12.14
C ASN A 32 -9.66 -11.18 -12.01
N ILE A 33 -10.40 -10.25 -12.61
CA ILE A 33 -10.12 -8.82 -12.57
C ILE A 33 -11.23 -8.10 -11.80
N TYR A 34 -10.84 -7.23 -10.87
CA TYR A 34 -11.72 -6.44 -10.03
C TYR A 34 -11.24 -4.99 -9.98
N GLU A 35 -12.17 -4.05 -9.83
CA GLU A 35 -11.84 -2.67 -9.46
C GLU A 35 -11.54 -2.56 -7.96
N GLU A 36 -12.32 -3.29 -7.16
CA GLU A 36 -12.14 -3.46 -5.72
C GLU A 36 -12.70 -4.82 -5.28
N MET A 37 -12.28 -5.31 -4.11
CA MET A 37 -12.81 -6.54 -3.51
C MET A 37 -13.16 -6.31 -2.05
N ASN A 38 -14.25 -6.91 -1.60
CA ASN A 38 -14.57 -7.02 -0.17
C ASN A 38 -14.32 -8.47 0.27
N VAL A 39 -13.37 -8.65 1.19
CA VAL A 39 -13.01 -9.95 1.76
C VAL A 39 -13.22 -9.89 3.26
N ASP A 40 -14.24 -10.60 3.76
CA ASP A 40 -14.59 -10.66 5.18
C ASP A 40 -14.75 -9.28 5.85
N GLY A 41 -15.28 -8.30 5.11
CA GLY A 41 -15.48 -6.93 5.58
C GLY A 41 -14.29 -6.00 5.39
N ILE A 42 -13.17 -6.48 4.87
CA ILE A 42 -11.98 -5.70 4.52
C ILE A 42 -12.01 -5.33 3.05
N ILE A 43 -11.86 -4.05 2.73
CA ILE A 43 -11.79 -3.62 1.34
C ILE A 43 -10.36 -3.66 0.83
N LEU A 44 -10.18 -4.32 -0.30
CA LEU A 44 -8.94 -4.36 -1.05
C LEU A 44 -9.13 -3.50 -2.31
N ARG A 45 -8.25 -2.52 -2.52
CA ARG A 45 -8.30 -1.64 -3.70
C ARG A 45 -6.91 -1.13 -4.06
N HIS A 46 -6.74 -0.56 -5.25
CA HIS A 46 -5.45 -0.01 -5.66
C HIS A 46 -5.07 1.25 -4.86
N MET A 47 -5.98 2.22 -4.78
CA MET A 47 -5.72 3.53 -4.16
C MET A 47 -6.73 3.79 -3.04
N ALA A 48 -6.23 4.25 -1.88
CA ALA A 48 -7.06 4.53 -0.72
C ALA A 48 -8.14 5.58 -0.99
N GLN A 49 -9.32 5.42 -0.37
CA GLN A 49 -10.40 6.39 -0.48
C GLN A 49 -10.77 7.05 0.86
N ARG A 50 -10.79 8.38 0.85
CA ARG A 50 -11.01 9.25 2.02
C ARG A 50 -12.26 8.94 2.84
N HIS A 51 -13.31 8.46 2.19
CA HIS A 51 -14.63 8.26 2.81
C HIS A 51 -14.92 6.79 3.12
N GLU A 52 -13.95 5.90 2.93
CA GLU A 52 -14.10 4.52 3.38
C GLU A 52 -14.11 4.48 4.91
N THR A 53 -15.07 3.76 5.46
CA THR A 53 -15.25 3.62 6.93
C THR A 53 -14.93 2.21 7.41
N ARG A 54 -14.87 1.24 6.49
CA ARG A 54 -14.45 -0.14 6.74
C ARG A 54 -12.92 -0.24 6.79
N PRO A 55 -12.34 -1.30 7.37
CA PRO A 55 -10.93 -1.59 7.21
C PRO A 55 -10.55 -1.71 5.73
N GLU A 56 -9.49 -1.03 5.32
CA GLU A 56 -9.05 -0.97 3.93
C GLU A 56 -7.56 -1.34 3.81
N ILE A 57 -7.21 -2.13 2.80
CA ILE A 57 -5.85 -2.39 2.38
C ILE A 57 -5.66 -1.87 0.96
N SER A 58 -4.70 -0.98 0.76
CA SER A 58 -4.43 -0.37 -0.54
C SER A 58 -2.94 -0.33 -0.88
N GLY A 59 -2.63 0.02 -2.13
CA GLY A 59 -1.27 0.27 -2.60
C GLY A 59 -1.09 1.73 -3.03
N HIS A 60 -0.67 1.90 -4.29
CA HIS A 60 -0.50 3.17 -5.02
C HIS A 60 0.61 4.10 -4.51
N PHE A 61 0.60 4.50 -3.22
CA PHE A 61 1.45 5.58 -2.72
C PHE A 61 2.90 5.16 -2.40
N HIS A 62 3.12 3.87 -2.16
CA HIS A 62 4.43 3.27 -1.82
C HIS A 62 5.14 4.03 -0.68
N PRO A 63 4.57 4.02 0.54
CA PRO A 63 5.02 4.89 1.61
C PRO A 63 6.45 4.57 2.05
N LYS A 64 7.21 5.63 2.34
CA LYS A 64 8.56 5.57 2.89
C LYS A 64 8.62 6.33 4.21
N TYR A 65 9.02 5.66 5.28
CA TYR A 65 9.32 6.31 6.55
C TYR A 65 10.60 7.13 6.42
N ARG A 66 10.51 8.42 6.75
CA ARG A 66 11.62 9.38 6.69
C ARG A 66 11.76 10.09 8.03
N ALA A 67 12.92 9.95 8.66
CA ALA A 67 13.21 10.63 9.93
C ALA A 67 14.71 10.87 10.11
N LYS A 68 15.07 11.88 10.91
CA LYS A 68 16.45 12.06 11.37
C LYS A 68 16.56 11.57 12.80
N ILE A 69 17.22 10.43 13.01
CA ILE A 69 17.38 9.81 14.34
C ILE A 69 18.86 9.81 14.68
N ARG A 70 19.23 10.43 15.81
CA ARG A 70 20.63 10.51 16.29
C ARG A 70 21.61 11.00 15.19
N GLY A 71 21.21 12.04 14.46
CA GLY A 71 22.01 12.62 13.37
C GLY A 71 22.00 11.82 12.06
N ARG A 72 21.46 10.59 12.03
CA ARG A 72 21.35 9.77 10.82
C ARG A 72 20.01 9.96 10.15
N GLN A 73 20.02 10.09 8.83
CA GLN A 73 18.81 10.10 8.03
C GLN A 73 18.35 8.66 7.76
N ILE A 74 17.13 8.35 8.18
CA ILE A 74 16.44 7.10 7.89
C ILE A 74 15.51 7.36 6.72
N ASN A 75 15.60 6.48 5.71
CA ASN A 75 14.68 6.42 4.59
C ASN A 75 14.44 4.95 4.25
N ARG A 76 13.25 4.46 4.58
CA ARG A 76 12.91 3.03 4.51
C ARG A 76 11.51 2.85 3.97
N VAL A 77 11.34 1.88 3.07
CA VAL A 77 10.02 1.41 2.63
C VAL A 77 9.27 0.88 3.86
N CYS A 78 7.99 1.19 3.95
CA CYS A 78 7.15 0.73 5.05
C CYS A 78 5.75 0.36 4.56
N ALA A 79 5.04 -0.46 5.34
CA ALA A 79 3.58 -0.39 5.36
C ALA A 79 3.14 0.71 6.32
N LEU A 80 2.06 1.41 6.00
CA LEU A 80 1.54 2.50 6.83
C LEU A 80 0.12 2.18 7.28
N ALA A 81 -0.10 2.15 8.60
CA ALA A 81 -1.44 2.13 9.17
C ALA A 81 -1.84 3.54 9.62
N ALA A 82 -2.95 4.05 9.09
CA ALA A 82 -3.51 5.36 9.39
C ALA A 82 -5.04 5.27 9.47
N GLY A 83 -5.62 5.45 10.65
CA GLY A 83 -7.04 5.21 10.87
C GLY A 83 -7.44 3.77 10.55
N ASN A 84 -8.42 3.60 9.66
CA ASN A 84 -8.89 2.32 9.12
C ASN A 84 -8.13 1.85 7.86
N HIS A 85 -7.08 2.58 7.43
CA HIS A 85 -6.33 2.26 6.21
C HIS A 85 -4.98 1.59 6.53
N LEU A 86 -4.65 0.57 5.76
CA LEU A 86 -3.32 -0.03 5.66
C LEU A 86 -2.79 0.12 4.23
N ILE A 87 -1.82 1.02 4.04
CA ILE A 87 -1.16 1.22 2.75
C ILE A 87 0.07 0.34 2.68
N LEU A 88 0.08 -0.59 1.73
CA LEU A 88 1.18 -1.52 1.51
C LEU A 88 2.32 -0.87 0.70
N PRO A 89 3.57 -1.30 0.95
CA PRO A 89 4.68 -0.92 0.10
C PRO A 89 4.57 -1.57 -1.28
N ALA A 90 5.26 -0.99 -2.27
CA ALA A 90 5.47 -1.68 -3.54
C ALA A 90 6.36 -2.92 -3.36
N PHE A 91 6.03 -3.99 -4.08
CA PHE A 91 6.89 -5.17 -4.19
C PHE A 91 8.15 -4.92 -5.05
N GLY A 92 8.11 -3.96 -5.99
CA GLY A 92 9.19 -3.71 -6.94
C GLY A 92 10.24 -2.71 -6.45
N ALA A 93 11.53 -3.05 -6.60
CA ALA A 93 12.66 -2.22 -6.19
C ALA A 93 12.82 -0.89 -6.98
N LEU A 94 12.21 -0.80 -8.17
CA LEU A 94 12.31 0.36 -9.08
C LEU A 94 11.18 1.38 -8.89
N THR A 95 10.33 1.18 -7.89
CA THR A 95 9.23 2.10 -7.64
C THR A 95 9.73 3.32 -6.86
N GLY A 96 9.26 4.51 -7.26
CA GLY A 96 9.35 5.71 -6.43
C GLY A 96 8.65 5.52 -5.09
N GLY A 97 8.56 6.58 -4.28
CA GLY A 97 7.75 6.52 -3.07
C GLY A 97 7.79 7.84 -2.33
N MET A 98 6.67 8.19 -1.71
CA MET A 98 6.52 9.43 -0.96
C MET A 98 6.77 9.24 0.53
N GLY A 99 6.87 10.34 1.27
CA GLY A 99 6.94 10.29 2.73
C GLY A 99 5.66 9.64 3.27
N ALA A 100 5.77 8.79 4.28
CA ALA A 100 4.58 8.18 4.91
C ALA A 100 3.65 9.21 5.56
N ASN A 101 4.15 10.42 5.84
CA ASN A 101 3.39 11.57 6.34
C ASN A 101 3.02 12.59 5.25
N ASP A 102 3.12 12.21 3.98
CA ASP A 102 2.80 13.10 2.85
C ASP A 102 1.31 13.50 2.85
N ALA A 103 1.03 14.74 2.44
CA ALA A 103 -0.32 15.30 2.41
C ALA A 103 -1.26 14.52 1.48
N ALA A 104 -0.76 13.90 0.41
CA ALA A 104 -1.57 13.07 -0.48
C ALA A 104 -2.10 11.82 0.25
N ILE A 105 -1.25 11.16 1.04
CA ILE A 105 -1.64 10.03 1.90
C ILE A 105 -2.61 10.51 2.98
N ALA A 106 -2.30 11.62 3.65
CA ALA A 106 -3.17 12.18 4.68
C ALA A 106 -4.59 12.42 4.14
N SER A 107 -4.68 13.07 2.98
CA SER A 107 -5.95 13.34 2.29
C SER A 107 -6.69 12.06 1.92
N ALA A 108 -5.97 11.08 1.35
CA ALA A 108 -6.55 9.81 0.92
C ALA A 108 -7.06 8.94 2.09
N CYS A 109 -6.42 9.02 3.26
CA CYS A 109 -6.85 8.33 4.48
C CYS A 109 -7.77 9.17 5.37
N GLY A 110 -8.14 10.39 4.96
CA GLY A 110 -8.97 11.28 5.77
C GLY A 110 -8.31 11.80 7.06
N MET A 111 -6.97 11.79 7.12
CA MET A 111 -6.18 12.22 8.26
C MET A 111 -6.02 13.74 8.30
N LYS A 112 -5.89 14.26 9.53
CA LYS A 112 -5.73 15.68 9.85
C LYS A 112 -4.34 15.93 10.44
N SER A 113 -3.95 17.20 10.44
CA SER A 113 -2.74 17.63 11.15
C SER A 113 -2.80 17.21 12.62
N GLY A 114 -1.74 16.59 13.11
CA GLY A 114 -1.64 16.03 14.46
C GLY A 114 -2.18 14.60 14.62
N ASP A 115 -2.84 14.03 13.61
CA ASP A 115 -3.24 12.62 13.66
C ASP A 115 -2.00 11.72 13.62
N MET A 116 -2.03 10.67 14.43
CA MET A 116 -0.94 9.69 14.55
C MET A 116 -1.14 8.53 13.58
N ALA A 117 -0.05 8.07 12.98
CA ALA A 117 0.01 6.85 12.19
C ALA A 117 1.21 5.99 12.56
N ALA A 118 1.15 4.71 12.19
CA ALA A 118 2.21 3.74 12.44
C ALA A 118 2.83 3.25 11.13
N ALA A 119 4.15 3.40 11.00
CA ALA A 119 4.93 2.83 9.91
C ALA A 119 5.61 1.53 10.36
N TYR A 120 5.42 0.47 9.58
CA TYR A 120 6.00 -0.86 9.78
C TYR A 120 7.09 -1.12 8.75
N MET A 121 8.30 -1.42 9.21
CA MET A 121 9.47 -1.68 8.37
C MET A 121 10.03 -3.06 8.67
N ASP A 122 10.36 -3.80 7.62
CA ASP A 122 11.10 -5.06 7.77
C ASP A 122 12.57 -4.77 8.11
N ALA A 123 13.06 -5.42 9.18
CA ALA A 123 14.43 -5.40 9.62
C ALA A 123 14.97 -6.83 9.89
N ASN A 124 14.35 -7.84 9.27
CA ASN A 124 14.65 -9.27 9.27
C ASN A 124 15.62 -9.76 10.38
N PRO A 125 15.15 -10.53 11.38
CA PRO A 125 13.85 -11.24 11.42
C PRO A 125 12.73 -10.44 12.10
N ARG A 126 12.95 -9.15 12.36
CA ARG A 126 12.03 -8.33 13.17
C ARG A 126 11.28 -7.32 12.31
N LEU A 127 10.04 -7.06 12.70
CA LEU A 127 9.29 -5.90 12.24
C LEU A 127 9.56 -4.72 13.19
N ILE A 128 9.98 -3.59 12.65
CA ILE A 128 10.15 -2.35 13.40
C ILE A 128 8.91 -1.49 13.18
N THR A 129 8.31 -1.04 14.28
CA THR A 129 7.22 -0.07 14.26
C THR A 129 7.72 1.30 14.70
N MET A 130 7.42 2.32 13.89
CA MET A 130 7.67 3.71 14.22
C MET A 130 6.37 4.50 14.14
N GLN A 131 6.15 5.37 15.12
CA GLN A 131 5.06 6.33 15.06
C GLN A 131 5.49 7.57 14.27
N LEU A 132 4.53 8.15 13.56
CA LEU A 132 4.65 9.43 12.91
C LEU A 132 3.35 10.22 13.06
N TYR A 133 3.42 11.50 12.77
CA TYR A 133 2.27 12.39 12.80
C TYR A 133 2.14 13.07 11.44
N PHE A 134 0.90 13.24 10.99
CA PHE A 134 0.62 14.08 9.84
C PHE A 134 0.77 15.56 10.22
N THR A 135 1.32 16.34 9.30
CA THR A 135 1.56 17.78 9.47
C THR A 135 0.55 18.58 8.68
#